data_AF-A0A7W0XX01-F1
#
_entry.id   AF-A0A7W0XX01-F1
#
_cell.length_a   1.000
_cell.length_b   1.000
_cell.length_c   1.000
_cell.angle_alpha   90.00
_cell.angle_beta   90.00
_cell.angle_gamma   90.00
#
_symmetry.space_group_name_H-M   'P 1'
#
loop_
_entity.id
_entity.type
_entity.pdbx_description
1 polymer ?
#
loop_
_entity_poly.entity_id
_entity_poly.type
_entity_poly.pdbx_seq_one_letter_code
_entity_poly.pdbx_strand_id
1 'polypeptide(L)'
;VQATAYPAFADVAPDRWAAHHAAHARRISWAVGPAWAVQAGATAWWLVSQPGPLSTVHAVAAVAGVLVTAVWAVPAHQRMSDCFSPVVHRELLRANAVRAVVFTSAAVLATVGAA
;
A
#
# COMPACT_ATOMS: atom_id res chain seq x y z
N VAL A 1 5.82 -7.96 -1.25
CA VAL A 1 4.64 -8.02 -0.33
C VAL A 1 3.58 -8.97 -0.85
N GLN A 2 2.98 -8.74 -2.03
CA GLN A 2 1.90 -9.56 -2.58
C GLN A 2 2.22 -11.06 -2.66
N ALA A 3 3.38 -11.43 -3.21
CA ALA A 3 3.72 -12.82 -3.52
C ALA A 3 4.40 -13.57 -2.37
N THR A 4 4.76 -12.89 -1.29
CA THR A 4 5.58 -13.46 -0.21
C THR A 4 4.95 -13.22 1.15
N ALA A 5 4.91 -11.97 1.59
CA ALA A 5 4.47 -11.60 2.93
C ALA A 5 3.01 -11.98 3.20
N TYR A 6 2.08 -11.69 2.29
CA TYR A 6 0.68 -12.06 2.50
C TYR A 6 0.44 -13.56 2.43
N PRO A 7 0.93 -14.31 1.41
CA PRO A 7 0.78 -15.77 1.39
C PRO A 7 1.27 -16.46 2.67
N ALA A 8 2.41 -16.01 3.21
CA ALA A 8 2.98 -16.55 4.44
C ALA A 8 2.07 -16.42 5.69
N PHE A 9 1.05 -15.55 5.67
CA PHE A 9 0.08 -15.47 6.77
C PHE A 9 -0.75 -16.74 6.93
N ALA A 10 -0.98 -17.49 5.85
CA ALA A 10 -1.73 -18.74 5.91
C ALA A 10 -0.97 -19.85 6.66
N ASP A 11 0.35 -19.72 6.79
CA ASP A 11 1.23 -20.72 7.41
C ASP A 11 1.48 -20.45 8.91
N VAL A 12 0.93 -19.35 9.45
CA VAL A 12 1.14 -18.97 10.85
C VAL A 12 0.19 -19.75 11.76
N ALA A 13 0.76 -20.44 12.75
CA ALA A 13 -0.02 -21.16 13.75
C ALA A 13 -0.96 -20.21 14.54
N PRO A 14 -2.21 -20.60 14.85
CA PRO A 14 -3.19 -19.73 15.49
C PRO A 14 -2.73 -19.11 16.82
N ASP A 15 -2.01 -19.87 17.64
CA ASP A 15 -1.46 -19.44 18.94
C ASP A 15 -0.38 -18.35 18.81
N ARG A 16 0.24 -18.22 17.62
CA ARG A 16 1.28 -17.23 17.33
C ARG A 16 0.78 -16.06 16.49
N TRP A 17 -0.48 -16.10 16.05
CA TRP A 17 -1.02 -15.17 15.07
C TRP A 17 -0.90 -13.70 15.50
N ALA A 18 -1.46 -13.33 16.65
CA ALA A 18 -1.51 -11.94 17.10
C ALA A 18 -0.10 -11.33 17.25
N ALA A 19 0.83 -12.10 17.85
CA ALA A 19 2.22 -11.68 18.00
C ALA A 19 2.92 -11.53 16.63
N HIS A 20 2.70 -12.47 15.70
CA HIS A 20 3.25 -12.41 14.36
C HIS A 20 2.72 -11.21 13.58
N HIS A 21 1.40 -11.00 13.57
CA HIS A 21 0.73 -9.93 12.85
C HIS A 21 1.14 -8.55 13.39
N ALA A 22 1.18 -8.36 14.71
CA ALA A 22 1.65 -7.12 15.32
C ALA A 22 3.12 -6.83 14.96
N ALA A 23 3.98 -7.86 14.93
CA ALA A 23 5.36 -7.71 14.50
C ALA A 23 5.48 -7.37 13.01
N HIS A 24 4.65 -7.99 12.15
CA HIS A 24 4.55 -7.64 10.74
C HIS A 24 4.12 -6.18 10.56
N ALA A 25 3.03 -5.76 11.19
CA ALA A 25 2.47 -4.41 11.11
C ALA A 25 3.51 -3.34 11.52
N ARG A 26 4.29 -3.58 12.57
CA ARG A 26 5.36 -2.68 12.98
C ARG A 26 6.51 -2.61 11.97
N ARG A 27 6.95 -3.75 11.45
CA ARG A 27 8.08 -3.82 10.50
C ARG A 27 7.72 -3.24 9.14
N ILE A 28 6.52 -3.53 8.63
CA ILE A 28 6.10 -3.07 7.31
C ILE A 28 5.92 -1.55 7.27
N SER A 29 5.55 -0.92 8.39
CA SER A 29 5.48 0.54 8.51
C SER A 29 6.81 1.23 8.23
N TRP A 30 7.94 0.62 8.58
CA TRP A 30 9.27 1.15 8.26
C TRP A 30 9.60 1.09 6.76
N ALA A 31 8.98 0.20 6.00
CA ALA A 31 9.13 0.15 4.55
C ALA A 31 8.13 1.07 3.84
N VAL A 32 6.86 1.06 4.29
CA VAL A 32 5.78 1.79 3.62
C VAL A 32 5.82 3.28 3.94
N GLY A 33 6.14 3.67 5.18
CA GLY A 33 6.19 5.07 5.61
C GLY A 33 7.14 5.93 4.76
N PRO A 34 8.42 5.53 4.61
CA PRO A 34 9.36 6.24 3.74
C PRO A 34 8.92 6.26 2.27
N ALA A 35 8.42 5.14 1.74
CA ALA A 35 7.93 5.09 0.36
C ALA A 35 6.78 6.09 0.11
N TRP A 36 5.89 6.23 1.10
CA TRP A 36 4.79 7.21 1.05
C TRP A 36 5.29 8.64 1.15
N ALA A 37 6.27 8.93 2.01
CA ALA A 37 6.87 10.25 2.11
C ALA A 37 7.54 10.67 0.79
N VAL A 38 8.27 9.74 0.15
CA VAL A 38 8.87 9.96 -1.17
C VAL A 38 7.81 10.22 -2.23
N GLN A 39 6.76 9.39 -2.29
CA GLN A 39 5.66 9.59 -3.25
C GLN A 39 5.00 10.97 -3.04
N ALA A 40 4.63 11.31 -1.80
CA ALA A 40 3.99 12.58 -1.50
C ALA A 40 4.87 13.78 -1.89
N GLY A 41 6.16 13.73 -1.56
CA GLY A 41 7.13 14.76 -1.93
C GLY A 41 7.29 14.89 -3.44
N ALA A 42 7.44 13.78 -4.16
CA ALA A 42 7.58 13.77 -5.61
C ALA A 42 6.32 14.27 -6.32
N THR A 43 5.14 13.83 -5.88
CA THR A 43 3.85 14.32 -6.39
C THR A 43 3.71 15.84 -6.17
N ALA A 44 4.01 16.33 -4.96
CA ALA A 44 3.92 17.76 -4.64
C ALA A 44 4.92 18.59 -5.45
N TRP A 45 6.17 18.12 -5.57
CA TRP A 45 7.19 18.76 -6.38
C TRP A 45 6.73 18.90 -7.84
N TRP A 46 6.28 17.80 -8.45
CA TRP A 46 5.87 17.81 -9.87
C TRP A 46 4.67 18.73 -10.13
N LEU A 47 3.67 18.72 -9.24
CA LEU A 47 2.51 19.62 -9.32
C LEU A 47 2.91 21.10 -9.30
N VAL A 48 3.94 21.46 -8.54
CA VAL A 48 4.43 22.84 -8.41
C VAL A 48 5.39 23.21 -9.53
N SER A 49 6.33 22.33 -9.88
CA SER A 49 7.38 22.63 -10.84
C SER A 49 6.88 22.61 -12.29
N GLN A 50 5.95 21.72 -12.62
CA GLN A 50 5.41 21.53 -13.97
C GLN A 50 3.92 21.14 -13.91
N PRO A 51 3.03 22.11 -13.59
CA PRO A 51 1.60 21.85 -13.55
C PRO A 51 1.06 21.49 -14.93
N GLY A 52 0.20 20.47 -14.98
CA GLY A 52 -0.43 20.03 -16.22
C GLY A 52 -1.33 18.81 -16.03
N PRO A 53 -1.95 18.31 -17.12
CA PRO A 53 -2.85 17.16 -17.04
C PRO A 53 -2.17 15.90 -16.47
N LEU A 54 -0.92 15.62 -16.86
CA LEU A 54 -0.19 14.44 -16.38
C LEU A 54 0.15 14.50 -14.89
N SER A 55 0.61 15.65 -14.40
CA SER A 55 0.90 15.83 -12.96
C SER A 55 -0.38 15.81 -12.12
N THR A 56 -1.50 16.30 -12.68
CA THR A 56 -2.84 16.17 -12.06
C THR A 56 -3.29 14.71 -11.97
N VAL A 57 -3.20 13.94 -13.07
CA VAL A 57 -3.56 12.52 -13.09
C VAL A 57 -2.68 11.74 -12.11
N HIS A 58 -1.37 12.01 -12.07
CA HIS A 58 -0.46 11.41 -11.10
C HIS A 58 -0.90 11.68 -9.67
N ALA A 59 -1.26 12.93 -9.35
CA ALA A 59 -1.72 13.31 -8.02
C ALA A 59 -3.05 12.62 -7.63
N VAL A 60 -4.01 12.55 -8.55
CA VAL A 60 -5.26 11.81 -8.33
C VAL A 60 -5.00 10.34 -8.07
N ALA A 61 -4.11 9.70 -8.85
CA ALA A 61 -3.72 8.31 -8.64
C ALA A 61 -3.05 8.12 -7.26
N ALA A 62 -2.17 9.03 -6.86
CA ALA A 62 -1.53 9.01 -5.54
C ALA A 62 -2.57 9.07 -4.41
N VAL A 63 -3.54 9.99 -4.49
CA VAL A 63 -4.64 10.12 -3.52
C VAL A 63 -5.50 8.85 -3.51
N ALA A 64 -5.85 8.30 -4.67
CA ALA A 64 -6.60 7.05 -4.75
C ALA A 64 -5.86 5.89 -4.05
N GLY A 65 -4.54 5.80 -4.21
CA GLY A 65 -3.71 4.81 -3.51
C GLY A 65 -3.75 4.97 -1.99
N VAL A 66 -3.73 6.21 -1.49
CA VAL A 66 -3.90 6.52 -0.07
C VAL A 66 -5.28 6.07 0.42
N LEU A 67 -6.33 6.42 -0.32
CA LEU A 67 -7.71 6.05 0.02
C LEU A 67 -7.89 4.54 0.08
N VAL A 68 -7.44 3.79 -0.93
CA VAL A 68 -7.48 2.31 -0.91
C VAL A 68 -6.80 1.76 0.33
N THR A 69 -5.68 2.36 0.75
CA THR A 69 -4.98 1.91 1.94
C THR A 69 -5.77 2.21 3.21
N ALA A 70 -6.26 3.45 3.36
CA ALA A 70 -6.95 3.91 4.55
C ALA A 70 -8.31 3.24 4.75
N VAL A 71 -9.07 3.03 3.68
CA VAL A 71 -10.45 2.51 3.76
C VAL A 71 -10.56 1.00 3.62
N TRP A 72 -9.54 0.34 3.04
CA TRP A 72 -9.59 -1.09 2.78
C TRP A 72 -8.46 -1.85 3.48
N ALA A 73 -7.20 -1.51 3.23
CA ALA A 73 -6.08 -2.27 3.78
C ALA A 73 -5.96 -2.13 5.31
N VAL A 74 -6.07 -0.92 5.85
CA VAL A 74 -5.96 -0.66 7.29
C VAL A 74 -7.10 -1.36 8.07
N PRO A 75 -8.38 -1.21 7.71
CA PRO A 75 -9.46 -1.91 8.39
C PRO A 75 -9.35 -3.43 8.25
N ALA A 76 -8.89 -3.94 7.10
CA ALA A 76 -8.65 -5.36 6.93
C ALA A 76 -7.55 -5.86 7.89
N HIS A 77 -6.43 -5.15 8.05
CA HIS A 77 -5.41 -5.51 9.04
C HIS A 77 -5.96 -5.46 10.48
N GLN A 78 -6.75 -4.46 10.83
CA GLN A 78 -7.36 -4.35 12.17
C GLN A 78 -8.31 -5.51 12.47
N ARG A 79 -9.15 -5.91 11.51
CA ARG A 79 -10.09 -7.04 11.64
C ARG A 79 -9.41 -8.40 11.85
N MET A 80 -8.13 -8.49 11.55
CA MET A 80 -7.33 -9.70 11.78
C MET A 80 -6.17 -9.47 12.73
N SER A 81 -6.23 -8.46 13.62
CA SER A 81 -5.17 -8.26 14.63
C SER A 81 -5.05 -9.45 15.58
N ASP A 82 -6.20 -10.01 15.98
CA ASP A 82 -6.27 -10.98 17.08
C ASP A 82 -6.33 -12.42 16.56
N CYS A 83 -6.99 -12.65 15.42
CA CYS A 83 -7.10 -13.97 14.80
C CYS A 83 -7.02 -13.93 13.26
N PHE A 84 -6.50 -15.00 12.68
CA PHE A 84 -6.46 -15.15 11.23
C PHE A 84 -7.87 -15.35 10.68
N SER A 85 -8.16 -14.68 9.56
CA SER A 85 -9.39 -14.88 8.80
C SER A 85 -9.07 -15.08 7.32
N PRO A 86 -9.36 -16.25 6.73
CA PRO A 86 -9.14 -16.49 5.30
C PRO A 86 -9.93 -15.52 4.40
N VAL A 87 -11.09 -15.05 4.86
CA VAL A 87 -11.91 -14.07 4.13
C VAL A 87 -11.19 -12.72 4.08
N VAL A 88 -10.76 -12.21 5.24
CA VAL A 88 -10.05 -10.93 5.34
C VAL A 88 -8.67 -11.01 4.69
N HIS A 89 -8.03 -12.18 4.72
CA HIS A 89 -6.76 -12.41 4.02
C HIS A 89 -6.88 -12.22 2.50
N ARG A 90 -7.95 -12.73 1.89
CA ARG A 90 -8.24 -12.48 0.48
C ARG A 90 -8.54 -11.01 0.21
N GLU A 91 -9.20 -10.31 1.13
CA GLU A 91 -9.40 -8.87 1.03
C GLU A 91 -8.07 -8.11 1.03
N LEU A 92 -7.12 -8.47 1.90
CA LEU A 92 -5.78 -7.87 1.93
C LEU A 92 -5.00 -8.11 0.63
N LEU A 93 -5.08 -9.32 0.06
CA LEU A 93 -4.47 -9.63 -1.23
C LEU A 93 -5.04 -8.75 -2.35
N ARG A 94 -6.36 -8.50 -2.36
CA ARG A 94 -7.01 -7.62 -3.34
C ARG A 94 -6.61 -6.16 -3.13
N ALA A 95 -6.70 -5.66 -1.90
CA ALA A 95 -6.31 -4.30 -1.55
C ALA A 95 -4.85 -4.03 -1.95
N ASN A 96 -3.95 -4.98 -1.68
CA ASN A 96 -2.54 -4.82 -2.04
C ASN A 96 -2.27 -4.95 -3.54
N ALA A 97 -3.02 -5.78 -4.28
CA ALA A 97 -2.93 -5.82 -5.74
C ALA A 97 -3.33 -4.47 -6.37
N VAL A 98 -4.44 -3.88 -5.91
CA VAL A 98 -4.87 -2.54 -6.35
C VAL A 98 -3.81 -1.50 -6.03
N ARG A 99 -3.29 -1.48 -4.79
CA ARG A 99 -2.21 -0.57 -4.39
C ARG A 99 -0.96 -0.75 -5.26
N ALA A 100 -0.58 -1.98 -5.57
CA ALA A 100 0.59 -2.26 -6.40
C ALA A 100 0.43 -1.72 -7.83
N VAL A 101 -0.75 -1.87 -8.44
CA VAL A 101 -1.06 -1.28 -9.75
C VAL A 101 -0.99 0.25 -9.69
N VAL A 102 -1.65 0.87 -8.69
CA VAL A 102 -1.64 2.33 -8.54
C VAL A 102 -0.23 2.88 -8.37
N PHE A 103 0.57 2.31 -7.46
CA PHE A 103 1.95 2.75 -7.22
C PHE A 103 2.83 2.54 -8.46
N THR A 104 2.72 1.39 -9.14
CA THR A 104 3.54 1.09 -10.32
C THR A 104 3.19 2.04 -11.47
N SER A 105 1.90 2.25 -11.75
CA SER A 105 1.45 3.18 -12.79
C SER A 105 1.87 4.62 -12.48
N ALA A 106 1.77 5.05 -11.22
CA ALA A 106 2.20 6.38 -10.80
C ALA A 106 3.71 6.57 -10.98
N ALA A 107 4.52 5.57 -10.64
CA ALA A 107 5.97 5.59 -10.83
C ALA A 107 6.35 5.64 -12.31
N VAL A 108 5.72 4.82 -13.16
CA VAL A 108 5.94 4.85 -14.63
C VAL A 108 5.57 6.20 -15.20
N LEU A 109 4.42 6.76 -14.81
CA LEU A 109 3.97 8.07 -15.27
C LEU A 109 4.97 9.17 -14.87
N ALA A 110 5.51 9.12 -13.65
CA ALA A 110 6.54 10.06 -13.21
C ALA A 110 7.83 9.93 -14.03
N THR A 111 8.24 8.72 -14.42
CA THR A 111 9.43 8.53 -15.27
C THR A 111 9.25 9.01 -16.71
N VAL A 112 8.07 8.80 -17.30
CA VAL A 112 7.78 9.21 -18.70
C VAL A 112 7.49 10.70 -18.79
N GLY A 113 6.80 11.27 -17.79
CA GLY A 113 6.47 12.69 -17.75
C GLY A 113 7.61 13.61 -17.32
N ALA A 114 8.69 13.04 -16.77
CA ALA A 114 9.93 13.76 -16.47
C ALA A 114 10.95 13.73 -17.64
N ALA A 115 10.65 13.00 -18.72
CA ALA A 115 11.42 12.98 -19.97
C ALA A 115 10.91 14.05 -20.95
#